data_AF-A0A1W9NXU2-F1
#
_entry.id   AF-A0A1W9NXU2-F1
#
_cell.length_a   1.000
_cell.length_b   1.000
_cell.length_c   1.000
_cell.angle_alpha   90.00
_cell.angle_beta   90.00
_cell.angle_gamma   90.00
#
_symmetry.space_group_name_H-M   'P 1'
#
loop_
_entity.id
_entity.type
_entity.pdbx_description
1 polymer ?
#
loop_
_entity_poly.entity_id
_entity_poly.type
_entity_poly.pdbx_seq_one_letter_code
_entity_poly.pdbx_strand_id
1 'polypeptide(L)'
;MEKEGITTVKFPEGFSDLIEKYIKNRFNFFILDVVEVGKEKNSIEPIVYSFKTPYLYFPLEISSIVPGETNIDLFLLSKHKLNLQDTGTGLVPGLYYGYNYHPEPEKSVEDKTVQKVNEETSNIIQLELTPRQQRKISKDIDRLFWGNVYLSTLRYHGETDGLRNDLLLK
;
A
#
# COMPACT_ATOMS: atom_id res chain seq x y z
N MET A 1 -23.89 -11.74 28.98
CA MET A 1 -22.86 -11.27 28.02
C MET A 1 -21.76 -10.62 28.83
N GLU A 2 -20.64 -11.30 29.03
CA GLU A 2 -19.45 -10.67 29.57
C GLU A 2 -18.91 -9.67 28.55
N LYS A 3 -18.73 -8.42 28.97
CA LYS A 3 -17.94 -7.45 28.23
C LYS A 3 -16.48 -7.78 28.49
N GLU A 4 -15.86 -8.57 27.61
CA GLU A 4 -14.40 -8.59 27.49
C GLU A 4 -13.94 -7.31 26.78
N GLY A 5 -14.09 -6.18 27.47
CA GLY A 5 -13.54 -4.91 27.02
C GLY A 5 -12.16 -4.73 27.64
N ILE A 6 -11.16 -4.47 26.80
CA ILE A 6 -9.83 -4.03 27.27
C ILE A 6 -10.04 -2.80 28.15
N THR A 7 -9.78 -2.94 29.45
CA THR A 7 -10.12 -1.92 30.45
C THR A 7 -9.14 -0.74 30.44
N THR A 8 -7.97 -0.88 29.81
CA THR A 8 -6.99 0.21 29.65
C THR A 8 -6.19 0.04 28.35
N VAL A 9 -6.60 0.71 27.27
CA VAL A 9 -5.77 0.85 26.06
C VAL A 9 -4.95 2.14 26.20
N LYS A 10 -3.62 2.05 26.13
CA LYS A 10 -2.76 3.23 25.96
C LYS A 10 -2.52 3.44 24.48
N PHE A 11 -3.01 4.55 23.95
CA PHE A 11 -2.69 4.95 22.58
C PHE A 11 -1.30 5.61 22.54
N PRO A 12 -0.55 5.45 21.44
CA PRO A 12 0.69 6.18 21.25
C PRO A 12 0.45 7.70 21.18
N GLU A 13 1.51 8.46 21.40
CA GLU A 13 1.49 9.92 21.23
C GLU A 13 1.10 10.29 19.79
N GLY A 14 0.35 11.39 19.62
CA GLY A 14 -0.12 11.86 18.31
C GLY A 14 -1.30 11.09 17.70
N PHE A 15 -1.73 9.97 18.31
CA PHE A 15 -2.86 9.17 17.80
C PHE A 15 -4.16 9.99 17.70
N SER A 16 -4.52 10.72 18.75
CA SER A 16 -5.74 11.54 18.77
C SER A 16 -5.74 12.61 17.68
N ASP A 17 -4.61 13.30 17.50
CA ASP A 17 -4.46 14.35 16.48
C ASP A 17 -4.62 13.78 15.06
N LEU A 18 -4.07 12.58 14.82
CA LEU A 18 -4.21 11.92 13.53
C LEU A 18 -5.66 11.45 13.28
N ILE A 19 -6.33 10.89 14.28
CA ILE A 19 -7.75 10.54 14.15
C ILE A 19 -8.60 11.78 13.88
N GLU A 20 -8.34 12.89 14.56
CA GLU A 20 -9.00 14.16 14.27
C GLU A 20 -8.77 14.62 12.83
N LYS A 21 -7.55 14.45 12.29
CA LYS A 21 -7.23 14.74 10.89
C LYS A 21 -8.12 13.91 9.95
N TYR A 22 -8.26 12.60 10.19
CA TYR A 22 -9.13 11.73 9.39
C TYR A 22 -10.60 12.16 9.42
N ILE A 23 -11.13 12.47 10.62
CA ILE A 23 -12.51 12.96 10.78
C ILE A 23 -12.70 14.28 10.03
N LYS A 24 -11.78 15.23 10.15
CA LYS A 24 -11.81 16.51 9.42
C LYS A 24 -11.79 16.28 7.90
N ASN A 25 -11.06 15.27 7.43
CA ASN A 25 -10.99 14.84 6.04
C ASN A 25 -12.18 13.96 5.59
N ARG A 26 -13.24 13.84 6.40
CA ARG A 26 -14.49 13.12 6.12
C ARG A 26 -14.36 11.60 6.05
N PHE A 27 -13.28 11.03 6.57
CA PHE A 27 -13.21 9.60 6.86
C PHE A 27 -13.98 9.34 8.16
N ASN A 28 -15.23 8.89 8.04
CA ASN A 28 -16.15 8.74 9.19
C ASN A 28 -16.32 7.28 9.64
N PHE A 29 -15.59 6.34 9.04
CA PHE A 29 -15.64 4.92 9.37
C PHE A 29 -14.26 4.48 9.82
N PHE A 30 -14.19 3.95 11.04
CA PHE A 30 -12.95 3.49 11.65
C PHE A 30 -13.11 2.05 12.08
N ILE A 31 -12.11 1.24 11.77
CA ILE A 31 -11.94 -0.05 12.42
C ILE A 31 -10.65 0.02 13.23
N LEU A 32 -10.79 -0.25 14.53
CA LEU A 32 -9.67 -0.28 15.45
C LEU A 32 -9.40 -1.74 15.78
N ASP A 33 -8.19 -2.17 15.46
CA ASP A 33 -7.66 -3.46 15.87
C ASP A 33 -6.45 -3.21 16.78
N VAL A 34 -6.33 -3.99 17.86
CA VAL A 34 -5.23 -3.88 18.81
C VAL A 34 -4.38 -5.13 18.63
N VAL A 35 -3.22 -4.95 18.01
CA VAL A 35 -2.25 -6.02 17.79
C VAL A 35 -1.08 -5.85 18.76
N GLU A 36 -0.66 -6.95 19.38
CA GLU A 36 0.55 -6.96 20.21
C GLU A 36 1.76 -7.21 19.32
N VAL A 37 2.72 -6.26 19.35
CA VAL A 37 3.94 -6.35 18.54
C VAL A 37 5.08 -6.83 19.45
N GLY A 38 5.61 -8.02 19.15
CA GLY A 38 6.77 -8.60 19.84
C GLY A 38 8.07 -8.43 19.06
N LYS A 39 9.16 -9.00 19.58
CA LYS A 39 10.47 -9.04 18.88
C LYS A 39 10.50 -10.02 17.71
N GLU A 40 9.55 -10.94 17.67
CA GLU A 40 9.47 -11.96 16.63
C GLU A 40 8.61 -11.51 15.47
N LYS A 41 8.91 -12.03 14.28
CA LYS A 41 8.12 -11.78 13.08
C LYS A 41 6.77 -12.48 13.21
N ASN A 42 5.74 -11.71 13.52
CA ASN A 42 4.37 -12.19 13.59
C ASN A 42 3.62 -11.86 12.29
N SER A 43 2.76 -12.76 11.85
CA SER A 43 1.77 -12.50 10.79
C SER A 43 0.40 -12.43 11.43
N ILE A 44 -0.36 -11.37 11.13
CA ILE A 44 -1.75 -11.23 11.57
C ILE A 44 -2.69 -11.74 10.46
N GLU A 45 -3.82 -12.31 10.84
CA GLU A 45 -4.85 -12.70 9.88
C GLU A 45 -5.51 -11.43 9.32
N PRO A 46 -5.51 -11.21 7.98
CA PRO A 46 -6.03 -9.98 7.42
C PRO A 46 -7.53 -9.86 7.62
N ILE A 47 -7.99 -8.70 8.09
CA ILE A 47 -9.43 -8.41 8.14
C ILE A 47 -9.86 -7.82 6.79
N VAL A 48 -10.89 -8.41 6.19
CA VAL A 48 -11.41 -7.99 4.88
C VAL A 48 -12.56 -7.00 5.07
N TYR A 49 -12.43 -5.82 4.45
CA TYR A 49 -13.47 -4.79 4.44
C TYR A 49 -13.92 -4.48 3.00
N SER A 50 -15.19 -4.15 2.84
CA SER A 50 -15.76 -3.69 1.58
C SER A 50 -16.53 -2.39 1.80
N PHE A 51 -16.23 -1.39 0.98
CA PHE A 51 -16.85 -0.08 1.04
C PHE A 51 -17.13 0.44 -0.37
N LYS A 52 -18.20 1.22 -0.51
CA LYS A 52 -18.56 1.86 -1.78
C LYS A 52 -17.83 3.20 -1.87
N THR A 53 -16.83 3.28 -2.74
CA THR A 53 -15.98 4.46 -2.95
C THR A 53 -15.69 4.66 -4.45
N PRO A 54 -15.51 5.90 -4.93
CA PRO A 54 -15.04 6.17 -6.27
C PRO A 54 -13.50 6.14 -6.42
N TYR A 55 -12.75 5.85 -5.35
CA TYR A 55 -11.28 5.83 -5.35
C TYR A 55 -10.73 4.64 -4.56
N LEU A 56 -9.55 4.16 -4.96
CA LEU A 56 -8.76 3.20 -4.19
C LEU A 56 -8.04 3.96 -3.07
N TYR A 57 -8.11 3.43 -1.84
CA TYR A 57 -7.57 4.04 -0.64
C TYR A 57 -6.75 3.04 0.18
N PHE A 58 -5.58 3.46 0.68
CA PHE A 58 -4.82 2.71 1.70
C PHE A 58 -4.24 3.69 2.74
N PRO A 59 -4.54 3.51 4.04
CA PRO A 59 -4.12 4.42 5.11
C PRO A 59 -2.63 4.18 5.44
N LEU A 60 -1.75 5.02 4.92
CA LEU A 60 -0.31 4.95 5.22
C LEU A 60 0.07 5.85 6.38
N GLU A 61 -0.60 6.99 6.53
CA GLU A 61 -0.22 7.99 7.52
C GLU A 61 -0.40 7.47 8.94
N ILE A 62 -1.31 6.51 9.16
CA ILE A 62 -1.46 5.82 10.45
C ILE A 62 -0.17 5.13 10.92
N SER A 63 0.67 4.66 10.00
CA SER A 63 1.94 4.02 10.31
C SER A 63 2.99 5.02 10.84
N SER A 64 2.85 6.32 10.58
CA SER A 64 3.81 7.33 11.05
C SER A 64 3.78 7.57 12.56
N ILE A 65 2.77 7.05 13.26
CA ILE A 65 2.63 7.17 14.72
C ILE A 65 3.72 6.39 15.45
N VAL A 66 4.19 5.28 14.87
CA VAL A 66 5.24 4.44 15.46
C VAL A 66 6.49 4.59 14.58
N PRO A 67 7.51 5.36 15.03
CA PRO A 67 8.70 5.58 14.24
C PRO A 67 9.50 4.29 14.07
N GLY A 68 10.12 4.15 12.91
CA GLY A 68 11.04 3.07 12.60
C GLY A 68 11.07 2.76 11.12
N GLU A 69 12.10 2.03 10.73
CA GLU A 69 12.27 1.57 9.36
C GLU A 69 11.26 0.46 9.03
N THR A 70 10.62 0.56 7.87
CA THR A 70 9.61 -0.41 7.43
C THR A 70 9.71 -0.72 5.94
N ASN A 71 9.11 -1.85 5.57
CA ASN A 71 8.88 -2.25 4.19
C ASN A 71 7.38 -2.49 4.00
N ILE A 72 6.78 -1.81 3.03
CA ILE A 72 5.37 -1.98 2.69
C ILE A 72 5.28 -2.44 1.24
N ASP A 73 4.76 -3.64 1.03
CA ASP A 73 4.40 -4.18 -0.27
C ASP A 73 2.87 -4.15 -0.44
N LEU A 74 2.37 -3.35 -1.39
CA LEU A 74 0.95 -3.29 -1.73
C LEU A 74 0.69 -3.99 -3.06
N PHE A 75 -0.32 -4.85 -3.08
CA PHE A 75 -0.85 -5.50 -4.27
C PHE A 75 -2.24 -4.94 -4.58
N LEU A 76 -2.39 -4.29 -5.73
CA LEU A 76 -3.61 -3.60 -6.12
C LEU A 76 -4.28 -4.36 -7.26
N LEU A 77 -5.57 -4.70 -7.10
CA LEU A 77 -6.41 -5.25 -8.16
C LEU A 77 -7.42 -4.21 -8.62
N SER A 78 -7.47 -3.95 -9.92
CA SER A 78 -8.28 -2.90 -10.52
C SER A 78 -8.84 -3.32 -11.87
N LYS A 79 -10.00 -2.76 -12.27
CA LYS A 79 -10.61 -3.06 -13.58
C LYS A 79 -9.87 -2.43 -14.76
N HIS A 80 -9.12 -1.37 -14.49
CA HIS A 80 -8.41 -0.58 -15.47
C HIS A 80 -6.99 -0.31 -14.96
N LYS A 81 -6.06 -0.04 -15.88
CA LYS A 81 -4.71 0.36 -15.48
C LYS A 81 -4.77 1.64 -14.64
N LEU A 82 -3.98 1.65 -13.56
CA LEU A 82 -3.85 2.79 -12.66
C LEU A 82 -2.72 3.71 -13.14
N ASN A 83 -2.84 5.01 -12.90
CA ASN A 83 -1.70 5.91 -12.98
C ASN A 83 -0.93 5.84 -11.66
N LEU A 84 0.32 5.37 -11.70
CA LEU A 84 1.14 5.12 -10.52
C LEU A 84 2.44 5.94 -10.50
N GLN A 85 2.61 6.90 -11.42
CA GLN A 85 3.88 7.65 -11.53
C GLN A 85 4.13 8.62 -10.37
N ASP A 86 3.06 9.12 -9.76
CA ASP A 86 3.13 9.94 -8.55
C ASP A 86 1.98 9.57 -7.63
N THR A 87 2.30 8.81 -6.59
CA THR A 87 1.34 8.41 -5.56
C THR A 87 1.16 9.49 -4.51
N GLY A 88 2.10 10.45 -4.41
CA GLY A 88 2.16 11.42 -3.31
C GLY A 88 2.55 10.83 -1.95
N THR A 89 2.90 9.54 -1.88
CA THR A 89 3.10 8.81 -0.60
C THR A 89 4.49 8.22 -0.41
N GLY A 90 5.40 8.39 -1.39
CA GLY A 90 6.69 7.70 -1.41
C GLY A 90 6.60 6.24 -1.84
N LEU A 91 5.39 5.71 -2.10
CA LEU A 91 5.21 4.41 -2.74
C LEU A 91 5.67 4.49 -4.20
N VAL A 92 6.56 3.59 -4.58
CA VAL A 92 7.06 3.45 -5.95
C VAL A 92 6.48 2.21 -6.63
N PRO A 93 6.14 2.26 -7.93
CA PRO A 93 5.66 1.09 -8.64
C PRO A 93 6.72 0.00 -8.78
N GLY A 94 6.27 -1.26 -8.79
CA GLY A 94 7.11 -2.37 -9.22
C GLY A 94 7.54 -2.19 -10.68
N LEU A 95 8.85 -2.19 -10.93
CA LEU A 95 9.43 -2.06 -12.26
C LEU A 95 9.85 -3.43 -12.80
N TYR A 96 9.62 -3.65 -14.09
CA TYR A 96 10.25 -4.77 -14.80
C TYR A 96 11.58 -4.30 -15.34
N TYR A 97 12.66 -4.79 -14.73
CA TYR A 97 13.95 -4.72 -15.37
C TYR A 97 14.13 -5.98 -16.22
N GLY A 98 14.29 -5.81 -17.54
CA GLY A 98 14.49 -6.94 -18.46
C GLY A 98 15.64 -7.86 -18.03
N TYR A 99 15.65 -9.10 -18.52
CA TYR A 99 16.58 -10.19 -18.14
C TYR A 99 18.09 -9.85 -18.11
N ASN A 100 18.52 -8.70 -18.65
CA ASN A 100 19.91 -8.24 -18.68
C ASN A 100 20.24 -7.13 -17.66
N TYR A 101 19.32 -6.81 -16.75
CA TYR A 101 19.55 -5.78 -15.73
C TYR A 101 20.10 -6.43 -14.46
N HIS A 102 21.38 -6.22 -14.21
CA HIS A 102 21.98 -6.46 -12.91
C HIS A 102 21.96 -5.12 -12.18
N PRO A 103 21.16 -4.93 -11.11
CA PRO A 103 21.34 -3.77 -10.25
C PRO A 103 22.74 -3.90 -9.65
N GLU A 104 23.69 -3.06 -10.08
CA GLU A 104 24.94 -2.91 -9.33
C GLU A 104 24.57 -2.42 -7.92
N PRO A 105 25.21 -2.97 -6.86
CA PRO A 105 25.04 -2.42 -5.53
C PRO A 105 25.42 -0.94 -5.56
N GLU A 106 24.54 -0.11 -5.02
CA GLU A 106 24.58 1.35 -5.05
C GLU A 106 26.00 1.91 -4.98
N LYS A 107 26.48 2.44 -6.12
CA LYS A 107 27.64 3.34 -6.13
C LYS A 107 27.15 4.77 -6.10
N SER A 108 27.80 5.54 -5.25
CA SER A 108 27.62 6.97 -5.03
C SER A 108 27.45 7.75 -6.33
N VAL A 109 26.44 8.63 -6.30
CA VAL A 109 26.07 9.58 -7.34
C VAL A 109 27.29 10.39 -7.79
N GLU A 110 27.80 10.09 -8.98
CA GLU A 110 28.52 11.01 -9.87
C GLU A 110 28.83 10.30 -11.19
N ASP A 111 27.88 10.31 -12.14
CA ASP A 111 28.16 10.85 -13.47
C ASP A 111 26.88 10.94 -14.31
N LYS A 112 26.72 12.08 -15.00
CA LYS A 112 25.56 12.39 -15.83
C LYS A 112 25.86 11.97 -17.27
N THR A 113 25.11 11.02 -17.81
CA THR A 113 24.64 11.04 -19.21
C THR A 113 23.55 9.98 -19.41
N VAL A 114 22.37 10.24 -18.86
CA VAL A 114 21.18 9.45 -19.20
C VAL A 114 20.62 10.01 -20.50
N GLN A 115 20.75 9.23 -21.57
CA GLN A 115 20.05 9.45 -22.83
C GLN A 115 18.55 9.61 -22.53
N LYS A 116 17.95 10.69 -23.04
CA LYS A 116 16.50 10.93 -23.00
C LYS A 116 15.79 9.78 -23.72
N VAL A 117 15.40 8.76 -22.97
CA VAL A 117 14.38 7.81 -23.40
C VAL A 117 13.04 8.47 -23.04
N ASN A 118 12.35 8.98 -24.04
CA ASN A 118 10.92 9.29 -23.92
C ASN A 118 10.21 7.99 -23.58
N GLU A 119 9.68 7.80 -22.37
CA GLU A 119 8.63 6.80 -22.03
C GLU A 119 8.32 6.81 -20.52
N GLU A 120 7.62 7.84 -20.04
CA GLU A 120 7.17 7.98 -18.65
C GLU A 120 6.05 6.99 -18.23
N THR A 121 5.95 5.80 -18.84
CA THR A 121 5.00 4.74 -18.42
C THR A 121 5.44 3.30 -18.77
N SER A 122 6.46 3.10 -19.61
CA SER A 122 6.71 1.78 -20.22
C SER A 122 7.27 0.72 -19.27
N ASN A 123 7.76 1.12 -18.09
CA ASN A 123 8.40 0.20 -17.13
C ASN A 123 7.50 -0.22 -15.96
N ILE A 124 6.33 0.40 -15.77
CA ILE A 124 5.42 0.04 -14.67
C ILE A 124 4.70 -1.26 -15.02
N ILE A 125 4.88 -2.29 -14.18
CA ILE A 125 4.20 -3.57 -14.38
C ILE A 125 2.75 -3.47 -13.90
N GLN A 126 1.81 -3.63 -14.83
CA GLN A 126 0.41 -3.90 -14.53
C GLN A 126 -0.05 -5.13 -15.32
N LEU A 127 -0.10 -6.27 -14.64
CA LEU A 127 -0.39 -7.56 -15.26
C LEU A 127 -1.89 -7.74 -15.41
N GLU A 128 -2.35 -7.98 -16.64
CA GLU A 128 -3.73 -8.38 -16.86
C GLU A 128 -3.94 -9.84 -16.46
N LEU A 129 -4.91 -10.08 -15.58
CA LEU A 129 -5.27 -11.37 -15.04
C LEU A 129 -6.65 -11.80 -15.54
N THR A 130 -6.69 -12.95 -16.20
CA THR A 130 -7.94 -13.63 -16.56
C THR A 130 -8.66 -14.17 -15.33
N PRO A 131 -9.99 -14.40 -15.37
CA PRO A 131 -10.72 -15.06 -14.28
C PRO A 131 -10.09 -16.37 -13.80
N ARG A 132 -9.49 -17.15 -14.72
CA ARG A 132 -8.78 -18.39 -14.38
C ARG A 132 -7.53 -18.13 -13.54
N GLN A 133 -6.78 -17.06 -13.81
CA GLN A 133 -5.61 -16.67 -13.02
C GLN A 133 -6.04 -16.04 -11.67
N GLN A 134 -7.09 -15.23 -11.67
CA GLN A 134 -7.64 -14.63 -10.43
C GLN A 134 -8.02 -15.71 -9.40
N ARG A 135 -8.70 -16.78 -9.82
CA ARG A 135 -9.05 -17.91 -8.95
C ARG A 135 -7.86 -18.68 -8.35
N LYS A 136 -6.66 -18.54 -8.93
CA LYS A 136 -5.42 -19.09 -8.34
C LYS A 136 -4.89 -18.23 -7.20
N ILE A 137 -5.22 -16.94 -7.17
CA ILE A 137 -4.88 -16.00 -6.08
C ILE A 137 -5.88 -16.19 -4.94
N SER A 138 -7.16 -16.00 -5.22
CA SER A 138 -8.25 -16.28 -4.28
C SER A 138 -9.57 -16.49 -5.02
N LYS A 139 -10.40 -17.42 -4.53
CA LYS A 139 -11.73 -17.68 -5.09
C LYS A 139 -12.70 -16.50 -4.87
N ASP A 140 -12.44 -15.67 -3.87
CA ASP A 140 -13.32 -14.54 -3.55
C ASP A 140 -13.06 -13.33 -4.45
N ILE A 141 -11.82 -13.17 -4.96
CA ILE A 141 -11.47 -12.10 -5.91
C ILE A 141 -12.32 -12.19 -7.18
N ASP A 142 -12.48 -13.39 -7.73
CA ASP A 142 -13.30 -13.65 -8.94
C ASP A 142 -14.78 -13.27 -8.75
N ARG A 143 -15.25 -13.14 -7.50
CA ARG A 143 -16.61 -12.68 -7.20
C ARG A 143 -16.71 -11.15 -7.12
N LEU A 144 -15.60 -10.47 -6.84
CA LEU A 144 -15.55 -9.01 -6.71
C LEU A 144 -15.46 -8.31 -8.07
N PHE A 145 -14.89 -8.98 -9.07
CA PHE A 145 -14.66 -8.42 -10.39
C PHE A 145 -15.36 -9.25 -11.46
N TRP A 146 -15.92 -8.57 -12.48
CA TRP A 146 -16.41 -9.23 -13.69
C TRP A 146 -15.40 -9.02 -14.81
N GLY A 147 -14.88 -10.10 -15.38
CA GLY A 147 -13.91 -10.07 -16.48
C GLY A 147 -12.46 -10.04 -16.00
N ASN A 148 -11.57 -9.53 -16.85
CA ASN A 148 -10.16 -9.40 -16.55
C ASN A 148 -9.91 -8.24 -15.58
N VAL A 149 -8.82 -8.33 -14.81
CA VAL A 149 -8.37 -7.28 -13.88
C VAL A 149 -6.89 -7.02 -14.06
N TYR A 150 -6.42 -5.84 -13.71
CA TYR A 150 -5.01 -5.50 -13.64
C TYR A 150 -4.50 -5.65 -12.22
N LEU A 151 -3.44 -6.44 -12.06
CA LEU A 151 -2.63 -6.52 -10.85
C LEU A 151 -1.46 -5.56 -10.97
N SER A 152 -1.38 -4.62 -10.05
CA SER A 152 -0.27 -3.67 -9.90
C SER A 152 0.40 -3.85 -8.54
N THR A 153 1.67 -3.48 -8.45
CA THR A 153 2.40 -3.47 -7.18
C THR A 153 2.98 -2.09 -6.89
N LEU A 154 2.89 -1.70 -5.62
CA LEU A 154 3.55 -0.52 -5.08
C LEU A 154 4.41 -0.94 -3.89
N ARG A 155 5.58 -0.30 -3.73
CA ARG A 155 6.52 -0.60 -2.66
C ARG A 155 6.98 0.66 -1.96
N TYR A 156 7.14 0.56 -0.65
CA TYR A 156 7.77 1.59 0.16
C TYR A 156 8.86 0.93 1.02
N HIS A 157 10.01 1.61 1.10
CA HIS A 157 11.10 1.26 1.99
C HIS A 157 11.61 2.57 2.61
N GLY A 158 11.67 2.63 3.94
CA GLY A 158 12.15 3.80 4.66
C GLY A 158 11.51 3.99 6.02
N GLU A 159 11.78 5.14 6.62
CA GLU A 159 11.27 5.53 7.94
C GLU A 159 9.78 5.87 7.90
N THR A 160 8.99 5.29 8.81
CA THR A 160 7.55 5.53 8.90
C THR A 160 7.18 7.00 9.12
N ASP A 161 8.08 7.83 9.68
CA ASP A 161 7.87 9.26 9.84
C ASP A 161 7.81 10.04 8.50
N GLY A 162 8.24 9.42 7.40
CA GLY A 162 8.09 9.94 6.04
C GLY A 162 6.70 9.71 5.43
N LEU A 163 5.90 8.82 6.00
CA LEU A 163 4.54 8.49 5.52
C LEU A 163 3.54 9.57 5.96
N ARG A 164 3.57 10.73 5.28
CA ARG A 164 2.73 11.89 5.62
C ARG A 164 1.40 11.98 4.87
N ASN A 165 1.20 11.11 3.89
CA ASN A 165 0.02 11.06 3.05
C ASN A 165 -0.45 9.62 2.86
N ASP A 166 -1.76 9.44 2.80
CA ASP A 166 -2.37 8.17 2.40
C ASP A 166 -2.37 7.97 0.89
N LEU A 167 -2.41 6.71 0.47
CA LEU A 167 -2.58 6.37 -0.93
C LEU A 167 -4.02 6.64 -1.34
N LEU A 168 -4.21 7.51 -2.33
CA LEU A 168 -5.51 7.78 -2.95
C LEU A 168 -5.37 7.79 -4.47
N LEU A 169 -5.92 6.76 -5.13
CA LEU A 169 -5.91 6.64 -6.58
C LEU A 169 -7.34 6.71 -7.13
N LYS A 170 -7.53 7.45 -8.23
CA LYS A 170 -8.82 7.62 -8.92
C LYS A 170 -8.87 6.81 -10.20
#